data_AF-A0A4Q3TDS1-F1
#
_entry.id   AF-A0A4Q3TDS1-F1
#
_cell.length_a   1.000
_cell.length_b   1.000
_cell.length_c   1.000
_cell.angle_alpha   90.00
_cell.angle_beta   90.00
_cell.angle_gamma   90.00
#
_symmetry.space_group_name_H-M   'P 1'
#
loop_
_entity.id
_entity.type
_entity.pdbx_description
1 polymer ?
#
loop_
_entity_poly.entity_id
_entity_poly.type
_entity_poly.pdbx_seq_one_letter_code
_entity_poly.pdbx_strand_id
1 'polypeptide(L)'
;MRHLILSAAIPALLMGATPVLAQTSTAAAKDKPVCYDCSGPDGAALTTQLPPPHFPHDLTPAGVAAADDHLALEQVDGTEAMAFVAEENRKSLAVLTGDPRYETFRAEAQAILTATDRIPTPSFLGDGVGNFWQDATNPKGVWRRTTLDSYRTATPQWETLLDIDALSKA
;
A
#
# COMPACT_ATOMS: atom_id res chain seq x y z
N MET A 1 32.87 17.15 18.74
CA MET A 1 33.00 17.40 17.29
C MET A 1 31.81 16.71 16.63
N ARG A 2 30.62 17.32 16.63
CA ARG A 2 30.10 18.21 15.56
C ARG A 2 30.39 17.64 14.19
N HIS A 3 29.43 16.95 13.57
CA HIS A 3 28.96 17.21 12.21
C HIS A 3 27.50 16.75 12.06
N LEU A 4 26.61 17.73 12.18
CA LEU A 4 25.24 17.73 11.67
C LEU A 4 25.32 17.92 10.14
N ILE A 5 24.63 17.09 9.37
CA ILE A 5 24.28 17.34 7.96
C ILE A 5 22.76 17.21 7.91
N LEU A 6 22.03 18.29 8.16
CA LEU A 6 21.46 19.22 7.19
C LEU A 6 20.49 18.57 6.20
N SER A 7 19.22 18.80 6.52
CA SER A 7 18.04 18.89 5.66
C SER A 7 18.32 19.36 4.23
N ALA A 8 17.71 18.68 3.25
CA ALA A 8 17.32 19.28 1.98
C ALA A 8 16.09 18.55 1.42
N ALA A 9 14.92 19.13 1.67
CA ALA A 9 13.74 18.92 0.84
C ALA A 9 13.99 19.56 -0.53
N ILE A 10 13.74 18.84 -1.61
CA ILE A 10 13.67 19.38 -2.98
C ILE A 10 12.30 19.01 -3.56
N PRO A 11 11.47 20.00 -3.94
CA PRO A 11 10.17 19.74 -4.54
C PRO A 11 10.29 19.47 -6.04
N ALA A 12 9.33 18.69 -6.53
CA ALA A 12 8.73 18.65 -7.86
C ALA A 12 9.42 19.39 -9.02
N LEU A 13 9.72 18.65 -10.10
CA LEU A 13 9.65 19.17 -11.46
C LEU A 13 8.99 18.14 -12.38
N LEU A 14 7.73 18.41 -12.73
CA LEU A 14 7.08 17.88 -13.93
C LEU A 14 7.80 18.42 -15.16
N MET A 15 8.27 17.55 -16.05
CA MET A 15 8.65 17.91 -17.42
C MET A 15 8.08 16.85 -18.35
N GLY A 16 7.01 17.22 -19.03
CA GLY A 16 6.42 16.45 -20.10
C GLY A 16 7.25 16.60 -21.39
N ALA A 17 7.27 15.53 -22.18
CA ALA A 17 7.57 15.58 -23.61
C ALA A 17 7.00 14.33 -24.28
N THR A 18 5.75 14.40 -24.71
CA THR A 18 5.18 13.49 -25.69
C THR A 18 5.51 14.01 -27.09
N PRO A 19 6.17 13.24 -27.98
CA PRO A 19 6.21 13.59 -29.38
C PRO A 19 4.86 13.21 -30.02
N VAL A 20 4.02 14.21 -30.21
CA VAL A 20 2.85 14.18 -31.09
C VAL A 20 3.35 13.99 -32.53
N LEU A 21 2.98 12.87 -33.16
CA LEU A 21 3.05 12.75 -34.62
C LEU A 21 2.03 13.71 -35.23
N ALA A 22 2.53 14.73 -35.93
CA ALA A 22 1.76 15.61 -36.77
C ALA A 22 1.17 14.82 -37.95
N GLN A 23 -0.15 14.71 -38.01
CA GLN A 23 -0.86 14.41 -39.24
C GLN A 23 -1.29 15.74 -39.88
N THR A 24 -0.73 16.01 -41.05
CA THR A 24 -1.21 17.04 -41.97
C THR A 24 -2.53 16.59 -42.58
N SER A 25 -3.59 17.37 -42.37
CA SER A 25 -4.71 17.44 -43.31
C SER A 25 -5.35 18.82 -43.22
N THR A 26 -5.08 19.62 -44.25
CA THR A 26 -5.72 20.89 -44.56
C THR A 26 -7.13 20.63 -45.09
N ALA A 27 -8.15 21.18 -44.44
CA ALA A 27 -9.33 21.74 -45.12
C ALA A 27 -10.18 22.54 -44.13
N ALA A 28 -10.30 23.84 -44.39
CA ALA A 28 -11.26 24.72 -43.73
C ALA A 28 -12.70 24.26 -44.03
N ALA A 29 -13.52 24.06 -43.00
CA ALA A 29 -14.96 23.94 -43.17
C ALA A 29 -15.69 24.54 -41.96
N LYS A 30 -16.70 25.35 -42.30
CA LYS A 30 -17.51 26.23 -41.45
C LYS A 30 -18.22 25.50 -40.31
N ASP A 31 -18.28 26.22 -39.20
CA ASP A 31 -19.09 25.98 -38.01
C ASP A 31 -20.55 25.64 -38.37
N LYS A 32 -21.03 24.47 -37.92
CA LYS A 32 -22.44 24.09 -37.90
C LYS A 32 -22.72 23.36 -36.58
N PRO A 33 -23.86 23.64 -35.92
CA PRO A 33 -24.16 23.10 -34.61
C PRO A 33 -24.49 21.61 -34.71
N VAL A 34 -23.98 20.84 -33.76
CA VAL A 34 -24.21 19.41 -33.62
C VAL A 34 -25.68 19.17 -33.26
N CYS A 35 -26.42 18.54 -34.16
CA CYS A 35 -27.75 17.99 -33.87
C CYS A 35 -27.59 16.61 -33.20
N TYR A 36 -28.18 16.44 -32.03
CA TYR A 36 -28.24 15.16 -31.31
C TYR A 36 -29.44 14.34 -31.86
N ASP A 37 -29.24 13.71 -33.01
CA ASP A 37 -30.16 12.74 -33.59
C ASP A 37 -29.32 11.61 -34.21
N CYS A 38 -29.47 10.41 -33.67
CA CYS A 38 -28.74 9.20 -34.07
C CYS A 38 -29.43 8.42 -35.21
N SER A 39 -30.01 9.11 -36.20
CA SER A 39 -30.74 8.45 -37.29
C SER A 39 -30.29 8.95 -38.67
N GLY A 40 -29.00 8.81 -38.99
CA GLY A 40 -28.45 8.99 -40.34
C GLY A 40 -28.27 7.66 -41.09
N PRO A 41 -28.45 7.61 -42.43
CA PRO A 41 -28.54 6.35 -43.19
C PRO A 41 -27.19 5.68 -43.51
N ASP A 42 -26.07 6.28 -43.09
CA ASP A 42 -24.75 5.74 -43.33
C ASP A 42 -24.21 5.16 -42.02
N GLY A 43 -24.59 3.92 -41.75
CA GLY A 43 -24.11 3.13 -40.62
C GLY A 43 -22.60 2.88 -40.72
N ALA A 44 -21.80 3.88 -40.37
CA ALA A 44 -20.41 3.70 -40.04
C ALA A 44 -20.35 2.88 -38.75
N ALA A 45 -20.25 1.56 -38.91
CA ALA A 45 -20.10 0.62 -37.84
C ALA A 45 -19.00 1.10 -36.89
N LEU A 46 -19.41 1.46 -35.67
CA LEU A 46 -18.52 1.57 -34.53
C LEU A 46 -17.74 0.25 -34.50
N THR A 47 -16.45 0.29 -34.83
CA THR A 47 -15.60 -0.90 -34.81
C THR A 47 -15.74 -1.52 -33.43
N THR A 48 -16.48 -2.63 -33.35
CA THR A 48 -16.75 -3.33 -32.10
C THR A 48 -15.45 -4.05 -31.77
N GLN A 49 -14.54 -3.33 -31.12
CA GLN A 49 -13.40 -3.97 -30.51
C GLN A 49 -13.98 -4.95 -29.51
N LEU A 50 -13.82 -6.25 -29.75
CA LEU A 50 -14.27 -7.24 -28.78
C LEU A 50 -13.63 -6.85 -27.43
N PRO A 51 -14.42 -6.74 -26.36
CA PRO A 51 -13.84 -6.55 -25.05
C PRO A 51 -12.85 -7.70 -24.77
N PRO A 52 -11.79 -7.46 -23.99
CA PRO A 52 -10.84 -8.50 -23.62
C PRO A 52 -11.57 -9.72 -23.04
N PRO A 53 -11.03 -10.94 -23.20
CA PRO A 53 -11.74 -12.20 -22.94
C PRO A 53 -12.28 -12.39 -21.50
N HIS A 54 -11.85 -11.56 -20.54
CA HIS A 54 -12.27 -11.61 -19.14
C HIS A 54 -13.21 -10.47 -18.72
N PHE A 55 -13.62 -9.61 -19.66
CA PHE A 55 -14.63 -8.60 -19.35
C PHE A 55 -16.02 -9.21 -19.51
N PRO A 56 -16.85 -9.21 -18.44
CA PRO A 56 -18.20 -9.73 -18.54
C PRO A 56 -19.01 -8.88 -19.53
N HIS A 57 -19.57 -9.55 -20.54
CA HIS A 57 -20.54 -8.95 -21.45
C HIS A 57 -21.91 -8.75 -20.78
N ASP A 58 -22.17 -9.52 -19.74
CA ASP A 58 -23.34 -9.42 -18.87
C ASP A 58 -22.90 -8.90 -17.49
N LEU A 59 -23.33 -7.69 -17.15
CA LEU A 59 -23.00 -7.03 -15.88
C LEU A 59 -23.94 -7.43 -14.73
N THR A 60 -24.83 -8.42 -14.92
CA THR A 60 -25.52 -9.03 -13.78
C THR A 60 -24.50 -9.72 -12.86
N PRO A 61 -24.81 -9.89 -11.55
CA PRO A 61 -23.92 -10.61 -10.65
C PRO A 61 -23.54 -12.02 -11.15
N ALA A 62 -24.48 -12.71 -11.81
CA ALA A 62 -24.23 -14.03 -12.38
C ALA A 62 -23.32 -13.97 -13.62
N GLY A 63 -23.52 -12.97 -14.49
CA GLY A 63 -22.69 -12.74 -15.67
C GLY A 63 -21.25 -12.35 -15.31
N VAL A 64 -21.07 -11.54 -14.28
CA VAL A 64 -19.76 -11.18 -13.73
C VAL A 64 -19.07 -12.40 -13.12
N ALA A 65 -19.76 -13.14 -12.25
CA ALA A 65 -19.21 -14.34 -11.61
C ALA A 65 -18.82 -15.43 -12.64
N ALA A 66 -19.60 -15.59 -13.72
CA ALA A 66 -19.30 -16.55 -14.77
C ALA A 66 -18.10 -16.16 -15.65
N ALA A 67 -17.73 -14.87 -15.67
CA ALA A 67 -16.60 -14.35 -16.45
C ALA A 67 -15.31 -14.24 -15.62
N ASP A 68 -15.36 -14.50 -14.31
CA ASP A 68 -14.23 -14.34 -13.40
C ASP A 68 -13.56 -15.69 -13.09
N ASP A 69 -12.43 -15.95 -13.76
CA ASP A 69 -11.60 -17.13 -13.57
C ASP A 69 -10.96 -17.21 -12.16
N HIS A 70 -11.06 -16.13 -11.36
CA HIS A 70 -10.47 -16.00 -10.03
C HIS A 70 -11.51 -15.78 -8.93
N LEU A 71 -12.80 -15.99 -9.22
CA LEU A 71 -13.89 -15.80 -8.26
C LEU A 71 -13.66 -16.54 -6.93
N ALA A 72 -13.01 -17.71 -6.98
CA ALA A 72 -12.69 -18.49 -5.79
C ALA A 72 -11.77 -17.76 -4.79
N LEU A 73 -10.95 -16.81 -5.24
CA LEU A 73 -10.05 -16.02 -4.40
C LEU A 73 -10.79 -14.97 -3.55
N GLU A 74 -12.05 -14.66 -3.86
CA GLU A 74 -12.87 -13.75 -3.06
C GLU A 74 -13.32 -14.39 -1.72
N GLN A 75 -13.35 -15.73 -1.66
CA GLN A 75 -13.64 -16.44 -0.42
C GLN A 75 -12.36 -16.50 0.42
N VAL A 76 -12.14 -15.48 1.25
CA VAL A 76 -10.91 -15.29 2.05
C VAL A 76 -10.51 -16.54 2.84
N ASP A 77 -11.48 -17.20 3.48
CA ASP A 77 -11.27 -18.43 4.25
C ASP A 77 -11.59 -19.71 3.46
N GLY A 78 -11.85 -19.58 2.15
CA GLY A 78 -12.19 -20.67 1.25
C GLY A 78 -10.99 -21.58 0.99
N THR A 79 -11.26 -22.88 0.83
CA THR A 79 -10.20 -23.90 0.64
C THR A 79 -9.31 -23.62 -0.57
N GLU A 80 -9.91 -23.20 -1.70
CA GLU A 80 -9.16 -22.89 -2.92
C GLU A 80 -8.30 -21.62 -2.78
N ALA A 81 -8.87 -20.55 -2.22
CA ALA A 81 -8.13 -19.31 -1.95
C ALA A 81 -6.94 -19.57 -1.01
N MET A 82 -7.14 -20.33 0.06
CA MET A 82 -6.08 -20.66 1.00
C MET A 82 -5.00 -21.56 0.38
N ALA A 83 -5.37 -22.49 -0.50
CA ALA A 83 -4.42 -23.30 -1.24
C ALA A 83 -3.58 -22.45 -2.21
N PHE A 84 -4.22 -21.51 -2.91
CA PHE A 84 -3.55 -20.54 -3.77
C PHE A 84 -2.56 -19.67 -2.98
N VAL A 85 -2.99 -19.09 -1.86
CA VAL A 85 -2.13 -18.27 -0.99
C VAL A 85 -0.91 -19.06 -0.49
N ALA A 86 -1.11 -20.31 -0.06
CA ALA A 86 0.00 -21.15 0.40
C ALA A 86 1.03 -21.38 -0.70
N GLU A 87 0.57 -21.67 -1.92
CA GLU A 87 1.43 -21.93 -3.07
C GLU A 87 2.17 -20.67 -3.54
N GLU A 88 1.48 -19.53 -3.64
CA GLU A 88 2.10 -18.27 -4.03
C GLU A 88 3.08 -17.73 -2.97
N ASN A 89 2.77 -17.91 -1.68
CA ASN A 89 3.70 -17.62 -0.60
C ASN A 89 4.95 -18.49 -0.70
N ARG A 90 4.81 -19.79 -0.97
CA ARG A 90 5.95 -20.69 -1.14
C ARG A 90 6.86 -20.25 -2.28
N LYS A 91 6.29 -19.89 -3.44
CA LYS A 91 7.04 -19.38 -4.60
C LYS A 91 7.78 -18.08 -4.25
N SER A 92 7.06 -17.11 -3.70
CA SER A 92 7.60 -15.77 -3.41
C SER A 92 8.67 -15.82 -2.32
N LEU A 93 8.45 -16.60 -1.25
CA LEU A 93 9.44 -16.78 -0.19
C LEU A 93 10.71 -17.44 -0.71
N ALA A 94 10.60 -18.46 -1.57
CA ALA A 94 11.78 -19.11 -2.15
C ALA A 94 12.62 -18.13 -2.99
N VAL A 95 11.98 -17.23 -3.74
CA VAL A 95 12.68 -16.20 -4.52
C VAL A 95 13.36 -15.19 -3.60
N LEU A 96 12.63 -14.65 -2.61
CA LEU A 96 13.15 -13.59 -1.73
C LEU A 96 14.26 -14.09 -0.80
N THR A 97 14.06 -15.27 -0.19
CA THR A 97 15.03 -15.83 0.77
C THR A 97 16.21 -16.53 0.09
N GLY A 98 16.07 -16.89 -1.20
CA GLY A 98 17.15 -17.45 -2.01
C GLY A 98 18.19 -16.42 -2.47
N ASP A 99 17.90 -15.11 -2.36
CA ASP A 99 18.87 -14.06 -2.65
C ASP A 99 19.96 -14.04 -1.55
N PRO A 100 21.25 -14.15 -1.89
CA PRO A 100 22.34 -14.11 -0.90
C PRO A 100 22.37 -12.85 -0.03
N ARG A 101 21.76 -11.75 -0.47
CA ARG A 101 21.68 -10.49 0.28
C ARG A 101 20.59 -10.49 1.35
N TYR A 102 19.65 -11.43 1.28
CA TYR A 102 18.45 -11.44 2.12
C TYR A 102 18.79 -11.40 3.61
N GLU A 103 19.65 -12.30 4.08
CA GLU A 103 19.90 -12.43 5.52
C GLU A 103 20.58 -11.20 6.10
N THR A 104 21.48 -10.56 5.34
CA THR A 104 22.11 -9.30 5.75
C THR A 104 21.06 -8.21 5.96
N PHE A 105 20.19 -7.98 4.98
CA PHE A 105 19.15 -6.96 5.11
C PHE A 105 18.11 -7.30 6.18
N ARG A 106 17.76 -8.58 6.33
CA ARG A 106 16.86 -9.05 7.39
C ARG A 106 17.45 -8.76 8.77
N ALA A 107 18.72 -9.07 8.98
CA ALA A 107 19.41 -8.84 10.25
C ALA A 107 19.57 -7.36 10.57
N GLU A 108 19.96 -6.53 9.60
CA GLU A 108 20.07 -5.08 9.75
C GLU A 108 18.72 -4.43 10.07
N ALA A 109 17.66 -4.81 9.32
CA ALA A 109 16.31 -4.33 9.58
C ALA A 109 15.83 -4.75 10.98
N GLN A 110 16.09 -6.00 11.40
CA GLN A 110 15.74 -6.46 12.74
C GLN A 110 16.48 -5.66 13.82
N ALA A 111 17.78 -5.40 13.66
CA ALA A 111 18.55 -4.60 14.61
C ALA A 111 17.96 -3.20 14.79
N ILE A 112 17.56 -2.54 13.70
CA ILE A 112 16.91 -1.22 13.73
C ILE A 112 15.52 -1.28 14.39
N LEU A 113 14.68 -2.23 13.97
CA LEU A 113 13.30 -2.33 14.45
C LEU A 113 13.20 -2.70 15.93
N THR A 114 14.17 -3.45 16.43
CA THR A 114 14.25 -3.87 17.84
C THR A 114 15.15 -2.99 18.69
N ALA A 115 15.70 -1.90 18.14
CA ALA A 115 16.61 -1.01 18.83
C ALA A 115 15.95 -0.35 20.05
N THR A 116 16.62 -0.41 21.20
CA THR A 116 16.11 0.11 22.48
C THR A 116 16.55 1.55 22.78
N ASP A 117 17.46 2.10 21.97
CA ASP A 117 18.04 3.45 22.11
C ASP A 117 17.26 4.53 21.35
N ARG A 118 16.18 4.15 20.65
CA ARG A 118 15.29 5.08 19.97
C ARG A 118 14.55 6.00 20.95
N ILE A 119 14.26 7.22 20.49
CA ILE A 119 13.55 8.22 21.28
C ILE A 119 12.09 7.78 21.47
N PRO A 120 11.59 7.60 22.71
CA PRO A 120 10.18 7.32 22.96
C PRO A 120 9.34 8.53 22.59
N THR A 121 8.66 8.50 21.44
CA THR A 121 7.83 9.63 20.99
C THR A 121 6.68 9.86 21.99
N PRO A 122 6.46 11.11 22.44
CA PRO A 122 5.45 11.40 23.44
C PRO A 122 4.08 11.59 22.80
N SER A 123 3.05 11.02 23.40
CA SER A 123 1.66 11.39 23.21
C SER A 123 1.15 12.02 24.50
N PHE A 124 0.64 13.25 24.46
CA PHE A 124 0.08 13.87 25.66
C PHE A 124 -1.27 13.25 26.00
N LEU A 125 -1.36 12.65 27.18
CA LEU A 125 -2.58 12.13 27.77
C LEU A 125 -3.09 13.16 28.79
N GLY A 126 -4.37 13.05 29.19
CA GLY A 126 -4.93 13.95 30.22
C GLY A 126 -4.19 13.87 31.56
N ASP A 127 -3.59 12.73 31.87
CA ASP A 127 -2.91 12.41 33.13
C ASP A 127 -1.39 12.19 33.00
N GLY A 128 -0.79 12.47 31.84
CA GLY A 128 0.66 12.27 31.65
C GLY A 128 1.12 12.20 30.19
N VAL A 129 2.22 11.48 29.98
CA VAL A 129 2.80 11.21 28.67
C VAL A 129 2.68 9.73 28.35
N GLY A 130 1.93 9.41 27.31
CA GLY A 130 1.80 8.08 26.74
C GLY A 130 2.90 7.79 25.73
N ASN A 131 3.24 6.52 25.59
CA ASN A 131 4.12 6.00 24.56
C ASN A 131 3.74 4.56 24.21
N PHE A 132 3.85 4.22 22.93
CA PHE A 132 3.77 2.83 22.47
C PHE A 132 5.18 2.34 22.13
N TRP A 133 5.52 1.13 22.58
CA TRP A 133 6.87 0.62 22.52
C TRP A 133 6.93 -0.83 22.03
N GLN A 134 7.72 -1.08 20.99
CA GLN A 134 8.00 -2.42 20.44
C GLN A 134 9.49 -2.73 20.41
N ASP A 135 9.94 -3.86 20.93
CA ASP A 135 11.35 -4.25 20.85
C ASP A 135 11.48 -5.77 20.68
N ALA A 136 12.70 -6.30 20.81
CA ALA A 136 12.92 -7.74 20.71
C ALA A 136 12.13 -8.56 21.76
N THR A 137 11.82 -7.96 22.91
CA THR A 137 11.07 -8.62 24.00
C THR A 137 9.56 -8.40 23.89
N ASN A 138 9.14 -7.26 23.33
CA ASN A 138 7.74 -6.91 23.10
C ASN A 138 7.49 -6.65 21.60
N PRO A 139 7.50 -7.69 20.74
CA PRO A 139 7.37 -7.50 19.30
C PRO A 139 5.97 -7.00 18.89
N LYS A 140 4.90 -7.39 19.59
CA LYS A 140 3.55 -6.84 19.35
C LYS A 140 3.36 -5.50 20.05
N GLY A 141 4.08 -5.29 21.14
CA GLY A 141 4.29 -3.99 21.77
C GLY A 141 3.59 -3.82 23.12
N VAL A 142 3.99 -2.77 23.81
CA VAL A 142 3.44 -2.35 25.09
C VAL A 142 3.02 -0.89 25.02
N TRP A 143 1.79 -0.61 25.46
CA TRP A 143 1.32 0.75 25.69
C TRP A 143 1.62 1.13 27.14
N ARG A 144 2.32 2.25 27.33
CA ARG A 144 2.84 2.69 28.62
C ARG A 144 2.64 4.18 28.82
N ARG A 145 2.61 4.61 30.08
CA ARG A 145 2.54 6.03 30.47
C ARG A 145 3.65 6.40 31.44
N THR A 146 3.95 7.69 31.53
CA THR A 146 4.83 8.28 32.53
C THR A 146 4.38 9.69 32.87
N THR A 147 4.93 10.29 33.92
CA THR A 147 4.69 11.70 34.25
C THR A 147 5.56 12.61 33.37
N LEU A 148 5.15 13.86 33.19
CA LEU A 148 5.92 14.84 32.42
C LEU A 148 7.33 15.08 33.01
N ASP A 149 7.45 15.09 34.34
CA ASP A 149 8.74 15.27 35.01
C ASP A 149 9.67 14.08 34.82
N SER A 150 9.14 12.86 34.90
CA SER A 150 9.94 11.65 34.64
C SER A 150 10.36 11.56 33.17
N TYR A 151 9.47 11.93 32.24
CA TYR A 151 9.75 11.96 30.81
C TYR A 151 10.92 12.88 30.42
N ARG A 152 11.17 13.95 31.18
CA ARG A 152 12.30 14.87 30.96
C ARG A 152 13.66 14.31 31.38
N THR A 153 13.68 13.18 32.09
CA THR A 153 14.92 12.53 32.52
C THR A 153 15.49 11.64 31.41
N ALA A 154 16.76 11.25 31.53
CA ALA A 154 17.38 10.29 30.61
C ALA A 154 16.79 8.87 30.74
N THR A 155 16.15 8.56 31.87
CA THR A 155 15.59 7.23 32.16
C THR A 155 14.17 7.37 32.73
N PRO A 156 13.16 7.69 31.89
CA PRO A 156 11.78 7.82 32.33
C PRO A 156 11.25 6.53 32.97
N GLN A 157 10.48 6.68 34.04
CA GLN A 157 9.84 5.57 34.73
C GLN A 157 8.49 5.31 34.07
N TRP A 158 8.39 4.22 33.34
CA TRP A 158 7.20 3.85 32.59
C TRP A 158 6.32 2.89 33.40
N GLU A 159 5.03 3.18 33.43
CA GLU A 159 3.98 2.29 33.91
C GLU A 159 3.30 1.66 32.69
N THR A 160 3.23 0.32 32.66
CA THR A 160 2.50 -0.39 31.60
C THR A 160 1.01 -0.25 31.79
N LEU A 161 0.32 0.25 30.77
CA LEU A 161 -1.14 0.35 30.71
C LEU A 161 -1.77 -0.89 30.07
N LEU A 162 -1.17 -1.35 28.96
CA LEU A 162 -1.63 -2.52 28.23
C LEU A 162 -0.44 -3.23 27.57
N ASP A 163 -0.32 -4.51 27.83
CA ASP A 163 0.64 -5.40 27.18
C ASP A 163 -0.07 -6.17 26.04
N ILE A 164 0.28 -5.85 24.79
CA ILE A 164 -0.32 -6.47 23.60
C ILE A 164 0.26 -7.88 23.38
N ASP A 165 1.50 -8.11 23.79
CA ASP A 165 2.13 -9.41 23.74
C ASP A 165 1.50 -10.40 24.72
N ALA A 166 1.13 -9.94 25.92
CA ALA A 166 0.34 -10.71 26.86
C ALA A 166 -1.09 -10.95 26.35
N LEU A 167 -1.75 -9.91 25.82
CA LEU A 167 -3.10 -10.03 25.28
C LEU A 167 -3.19 -11.03 24.12
N SER A 168 -2.21 -11.04 23.22
CA SER A 168 -2.18 -11.97 22.09
C SER A 168 -1.95 -13.43 22.48
N LYS A 169 -1.53 -13.72 23.71
CA LYS A 169 -1.32 -15.07 24.23
C LYS A 169 -2.54 -15.61 24.98
N ALA A 170 -3.41 -14.73 25.46
CA ALA A 170 -4.62 -15.07 26.20
C ALA A 170 -5.72 -15.57 25.23
#